data_AF-A0A3A5UMK3-F1
#
_entry.id   AF-A0A3A5UMK3-F1
#
_cell.length_a   1.000
_cell.length_b   1.000
_cell.length_c   1.000
_cell.angle_alpha   90.00
_cell.angle_beta   90.00
_cell.angle_gamma   90.00
#
_symmetry.space_group_name_H-M   'P 1'
#
loop_
_entity.id
_entity.type
_entity.pdbx_description
1 polymer ?
#
loop_
_entity_poly.entity_id
_entity_poly.type
_entity_poly.pdbx_seq_one_letter_code
_entity_poly.pdbx_strand_id
1 'polypeptide(L)'
;MSETTEWKGYLLSLSKGSLLLQSPYIHDGSPVYGPDSDSTTMAVAGIQFLHAQGQKFTAIRLPLSVDAQVVYMSTSVDSPQRNEELDEDNVDWHLIDGEEATLVLSQSDDEQYEFDEPSGTELIDDDLFKDMNAAWEHECSPQHVSQGAYVSQSQYYEGGAARLSLASQNFAGKTIWPPRQMDASGTRLPPEDAFLADAATVESWTKLSAAGAPSEFSLRAPILGGVQTVLVKFEEGPRGVFLVCDDVNYSPRIGDKVHFGVRRIYAQEGLIRYGLKAIPRLN
;
A
#
# COMPACT_ATOMS: atom_id res chain seq x y z
N MET A 1 -27.15 -7.19 -7.26
CA MET A 1 -26.34 -7.76 -6.18
C MET A 1 -24.92 -7.76 -6.71
N SER A 2 -24.19 -6.67 -6.46
CA SER A 2 -22.74 -6.67 -6.63
C SER A 2 -22.14 -7.52 -5.52
N GLU A 3 -21.24 -8.43 -5.90
CA GLU A 3 -20.55 -9.29 -4.95
C GLU A 3 -19.41 -8.49 -4.31
N THR A 4 -19.35 -8.47 -2.98
CA THR A 4 -18.23 -7.84 -2.28
C THR A 4 -16.99 -8.72 -2.43
N THR A 5 -15.89 -8.14 -2.91
CA THR A 5 -14.60 -8.83 -3.03
C THR A 5 -13.59 -8.15 -2.12
N GLU A 6 -12.83 -8.93 -1.35
CA GLU A 6 -11.69 -8.39 -0.60
C GLU A 6 -10.44 -8.37 -1.48
N TRP A 7 -9.74 -7.24 -1.52
CA TRP A 7 -8.49 -7.09 -2.26
C TRP A 7 -7.49 -6.24 -1.50
N LYS A 8 -6.34 -6.82 -1.17
CA LYS A 8 -5.24 -6.14 -0.46
C LYS A 8 -5.69 -5.44 0.84
N GLY A 9 -6.64 -6.05 1.56
CA GLY A 9 -7.20 -5.55 2.81
C GLY A 9 -8.28 -4.47 2.66
N TYR A 10 -8.84 -4.27 1.45
CA TYR A 10 -9.97 -3.38 1.20
C TYR A 10 -11.16 -4.13 0.64
N LEU A 11 -12.36 -3.61 0.91
CA LEU A 11 -13.61 -4.15 0.40
C LEU A 11 -13.94 -3.47 -0.93
N LEU A 12 -14.24 -4.28 -1.95
CA LEU A 12 -14.51 -3.85 -3.31
C LEU A 12 -15.95 -4.19 -3.73
N SER A 13 -16.61 -3.27 -4.43
CA SER A 13 -17.93 -3.49 -5.03
C SER A 13 -17.95 -2.96 -6.46
N LEU A 14 -18.16 -3.84 -7.44
CA LEU A 14 -18.24 -3.48 -8.86
C LEU A 14 -19.70 -3.25 -9.27
N SER A 15 -19.98 -2.10 -9.88
CA SER A 15 -21.31 -1.75 -10.38
C SER A 15 -21.18 -0.92 -11.67
N LYS A 16 -21.88 -1.33 -12.73
CA LYS A 16 -22.00 -0.59 -14.01
C LYS A 16 -20.67 -0.11 -14.64
N GLY A 17 -19.55 -0.82 -14.39
CA GLY A 17 -18.23 -0.44 -14.91
C GLY A 17 -17.40 0.46 -13.98
N SER A 18 -17.97 0.86 -12.84
CA SER A 18 -17.29 1.58 -11.77
C SER A 18 -16.95 0.62 -10.61
N LEU A 19 -15.93 0.97 -9.85
CA LEU A 19 -15.43 0.22 -8.70
C LEU A 19 -15.50 1.11 -7.46
N LEU A 20 -16.28 0.70 -6.47
CA LEU A 20 -16.20 1.22 -5.11
C LEU A 20 -15.08 0.49 -4.35
N LEU A 21 -14.27 1.26 -3.64
CA LEU A 21 -13.32 0.81 -2.64
C LEU A 21 -13.75 1.35 -1.28
N GLN A 22 -13.72 0.49 -0.27
CA GLN A 22 -14.04 0.86 1.10
C GLN A 22 -13.03 0.22 2.07
N SER A 23 -12.60 0.99 3.06
CA SER A 23 -11.87 0.45 4.20
C SER A 23 -12.76 -0.51 5.01
N PRO A 24 -12.27 -1.68 5.45
CA PRO A 24 -13.10 -2.61 6.22
C PRO A 24 -13.44 -2.09 7.62
N TYR A 25 -12.70 -1.09 8.13
CA TYR A 25 -12.85 -0.61 9.50
C TYR A 25 -14.01 0.37 9.65
N ILE A 26 -14.82 0.18 10.69
CA ILE A 26 -15.96 1.02 11.06
C ILE A 26 -15.74 1.60 12.45
N HIS A 27 -15.86 2.92 12.58
CA HIS A 27 -15.85 3.66 13.85
C HIS A 27 -17.09 4.54 13.90
N ASP A 28 -17.83 4.51 15.01
CA ASP A 28 -19.07 5.27 15.21
C ASP A 28 -20.12 5.15 14.08
N GLY A 29 -20.13 4.01 13.38
CA GLY A 29 -21.07 3.71 12.30
C GLY A 29 -20.61 4.14 10.91
N SER A 30 -19.42 4.71 10.79
CA SER A 30 -18.83 5.19 9.53
C SER A 30 -17.54 4.44 9.18
N PRO A 31 -17.34 4.09 7.90
CA PRO A 31 -16.03 3.71 7.34
C PRO A 31 -14.90 4.67 7.70
N VAL A 32 -13.85 4.13 8.31
CA VAL A 32 -12.61 4.84 8.63
C VAL A 32 -11.40 4.10 8.12
N TYR A 33 -10.29 4.80 7.90
CA TYR A 33 -9.05 4.14 7.48
C TYR A 33 -8.50 3.22 8.57
N GLY A 34 -7.97 2.07 8.15
CA GLY A 34 -7.20 1.20 9.03
C GLY A 34 -5.90 1.81 9.52
N PRO A 35 -5.24 1.18 10.51
CA PRO A 35 -4.05 1.69 11.18
C PRO A 35 -2.92 2.14 10.25
N ASP A 36 -2.73 1.49 9.10
CA ASP A 36 -1.68 1.84 8.15
C ASP A 36 -2.21 2.32 6.78
N SER A 37 -3.50 2.65 6.69
CA SER A 37 -4.18 2.97 5.42
C SER A 37 -4.53 4.45 5.28
N ASP A 38 -4.67 4.93 4.04
CA ASP A 38 -5.20 6.24 3.65
C ASP A 38 -5.76 6.19 2.20
N SER A 39 -6.16 7.34 1.65
CA SER A 39 -6.65 7.43 0.26
C SER A 39 -5.63 6.90 -0.76
N THR A 40 -4.33 7.17 -0.54
CA THR A 40 -3.27 6.74 -1.46
C THR A 40 -3.14 5.22 -1.48
N THR A 41 -3.15 4.59 -0.31
CA THR A 41 -3.02 3.12 -0.21
C THR A 41 -4.24 2.41 -0.82
N MET A 42 -5.44 2.96 -0.63
CA MET A 42 -6.67 2.48 -1.24
C MET A 42 -6.66 2.66 -2.77
N ALA A 43 -6.26 3.84 -3.26
CA ALA A 43 -6.15 4.13 -4.69
C ALA A 43 -5.25 3.11 -5.41
N VAL A 44 -4.06 2.86 -4.85
CA VAL A 44 -3.12 1.87 -5.39
C VAL A 44 -3.75 0.48 -5.47
N ALA A 45 -4.44 0.04 -4.41
CA ALA A 45 -5.09 -1.27 -4.40
C ALA A 45 -6.17 -1.40 -5.48
N GLY A 46 -6.99 -0.36 -5.68
CA GLY A 46 -8.04 -0.36 -6.71
C GLY A 46 -7.49 -0.38 -8.13
N ILE A 47 -6.46 0.41 -8.41
CA ILE A 47 -5.79 0.39 -9.71
C ILE A 47 -5.17 -0.98 -9.98
N GLN A 48 -4.49 -1.58 -8.98
CA GLN A 48 -3.93 -2.93 -9.10
C GLN A 48 -5.02 -3.99 -9.32
N PHE A 49 -6.18 -3.85 -8.69
CA PHE A 49 -7.31 -4.74 -8.92
C PHE A 49 -7.79 -4.66 -10.36
N LEU A 50 -8.02 -3.44 -10.88
CA LEU A 50 -8.48 -3.23 -12.25
C LEU A 50 -7.44 -3.74 -13.27
N HIS A 51 -6.15 -3.54 -13.04
CA HIS A 51 -5.08 -4.18 -13.82
C HIS A 51 -5.17 -5.71 -13.81
N ALA A 52 -5.41 -6.32 -12.64
CA ALA A 52 -5.60 -7.77 -12.53
C ALA A 52 -6.84 -8.26 -13.28
N GLN A 53 -7.87 -7.42 -13.44
CA GLN A 53 -9.04 -7.66 -14.29
C GLN A 53 -8.78 -7.38 -15.79
N GLY A 54 -7.55 -7.01 -16.17
CA GLY A 54 -7.17 -6.74 -17.56
C GLY A 54 -7.53 -5.34 -18.07
N GLN A 55 -7.97 -4.44 -17.18
CA GLN A 55 -8.18 -3.04 -17.54
C GLN A 55 -6.85 -2.36 -17.84
N LYS A 56 -6.90 -1.38 -18.74
CA LYS A 56 -5.77 -0.53 -19.09
C LYS A 56 -6.12 0.91 -18.75
N PHE A 57 -5.10 1.65 -18.36
CA PHE A 57 -5.21 3.07 -18.07
C PHE A 57 -4.34 3.81 -19.07
N THR A 58 -4.95 4.75 -19.80
CA THR A 58 -4.23 5.70 -20.64
C THR A 58 -3.90 6.94 -19.83
N ALA A 59 -4.88 7.47 -19.09
CA ALA A 59 -4.70 8.55 -18.14
C ALA A 59 -5.79 8.50 -17.05
N ILE A 60 -5.37 8.61 -15.80
CA ILE A 60 -6.27 8.65 -14.65
C ILE A 60 -6.22 10.03 -14.01
N ARG A 61 -7.37 10.57 -13.61
CA ARG A 61 -7.45 11.75 -12.76
C ARG A 61 -7.50 11.32 -11.30
N LEU A 62 -6.53 11.75 -10.49
CA LEU A 62 -6.48 11.52 -9.04
C LEU A 62 -6.91 12.76 -8.25
N PRO A 63 -7.58 12.60 -7.09
CA PRO A 63 -7.90 13.71 -6.21
C PRO A 63 -6.66 14.16 -5.40
N LEU A 64 -6.76 15.33 -4.76
CA LEU A 64 -5.66 15.90 -3.97
C LEU A 64 -5.27 15.06 -2.74
N SER A 65 -6.17 14.20 -2.26
CA SER A 65 -5.95 13.27 -1.15
C SER A 65 -4.96 12.15 -1.49
N VAL A 66 -4.66 11.94 -2.78
CA VAL A 66 -3.86 10.81 -3.28
C VAL A 66 -2.51 11.28 -3.79
N ASP A 67 -1.43 10.66 -3.29
CA ASP A 67 -0.06 10.90 -3.77
C ASP A 67 0.17 10.21 -5.13
N ALA A 68 0.10 11.00 -6.20
CA ALA A 68 0.32 10.57 -7.58
C ALA A 68 1.69 9.90 -7.80
N GLN A 69 2.75 10.36 -7.11
CA GLN A 69 4.08 9.79 -7.24
C GLN A 69 4.10 8.36 -6.69
N VAL A 70 3.39 8.11 -5.59
CA VAL A 70 3.25 6.77 -5.00
C VAL A 70 2.40 5.87 -5.90
N VAL A 71 1.31 6.38 -6.48
CA VAL A 71 0.51 5.65 -7.46
C VAL A 71 1.35 5.21 -8.64
N TYR A 72 2.13 6.12 -9.24
CA TYR A 72 3.02 5.81 -10.35
C TYR A 72 4.05 4.73 -10.00
N MET A 73 4.79 4.91 -8.91
CA MET A 73 5.81 3.94 -8.49
C MET A 73 5.22 2.56 -8.16
N SER A 74 3.95 2.49 -7.74
CA SER A 74 3.30 1.24 -7.33
C SER A 74 2.59 0.52 -8.47
N THR A 75 2.13 1.25 -9.49
CA THR A 75 1.21 0.72 -10.50
C THR A 75 1.65 0.97 -11.93
N SER A 76 2.63 1.85 -12.14
CA SER A 76 3.00 2.42 -13.46
C SER A 76 1.86 3.16 -14.17
N VAL A 77 0.73 3.38 -13.49
CA VAL A 77 -0.35 4.26 -13.95
C VAL A 77 -0.05 5.67 -13.46
N ASP A 78 -0.33 6.64 -14.33
CA ASP A 78 -0.08 8.07 -14.15
C ASP A 78 1.40 8.47 -14.27
N SER A 79 1.74 9.28 -15.28
CA SER A 79 3.08 9.84 -15.48
C SER A 79 3.08 11.31 -15.02
N PRO A 80 4.21 11.89 -14.57
CA PRO A 80 4.31 13.05 -13.66
C PRO A 80 3.70 14.39 -14.08
N GLN A 81 2.96 14.47 -15.20
CA GLN A 81 2.14 15.63 -15.50
C GLN A 81 0.94 15.59 -14.55
N ARG A 82 0.98 16.48 -13.55
CA ARG A 82 -0.06 16.65 -12.53
C ARG A 82 -1.46 16.46 -13.12
N ASN A 83 -2.40 15.94 -12.34
CA ASN A 83 -3.83 15.95 -12.68
C ASN A 83 -4.35 17.29 -13.21
N GLU A 84 -3.68 18.41 -12.89
CA GLU A 84 -3.97 19.77 -13.37
C GLU A 84 -3.60 20.01 -14.85
N GLU A 85 -2.71 19.21 -15.43
CA GLU A 85 -2.19 19.34 -16.80
C GLU A 85 -2.78 18.32 -17.78
N LEU A 86 -3.58 17.36 -17.28
CA LEU A 86 -4.28 16.40 -18.12
C LEU A 86 -5.44 17.10 -18.84
N ASP A 87 -5.40 17.06 -20.17
CA ASP A 87 -6.51 17.45 -21.01
C ASP A 87 -7.70 16.52 -20.72
N GLU A 88 -8.88 17.08 -20.44
CA GLU A 88 -10.10 16.33 -20.11
C GLU A 88 -10.44 15.30 -21.19
N ASP A 89 -10.16 15.62 -22.45
CA ASP A 89 -10.41 14.74 -23.59
C ASP A 89 -9.53 13.47 -23.60
N ASN A 90 -8.48 13.40 -22.77
CA ASN A 90 -7.54 12.28 -22.71
C ASN A 90 -7.67 11.41 -21.44
N VAL A 91 -8.49 11.81 -20.46
CA VAL A 91 -8.69 11.06 -19.22
C VAL A 91 -9.68 9.93 -19.47
N ASP A 92 -9.26 8.68 -19.25
CA ASP A 92 -10.13 7.50 -19.39
C ASP A 92 -10.62 6.92 -18.06
N TRP A 93 -10.08 7.40 -16.94
CA TRP A 93 -10.50 7.02 -15.59
C TRP A 93 -10.47 8.19 -14.60
N HIS A 94 -11.42 8.20 -13.69
CA HIS A 94 -11.54 9.18 -12.61
C HIS A 94 -11.50 8.44 -11.28
N LEU A 95 -10.60 8.84 -10.40
CA LEU A 95 -10.62 8.47 -8.99
C LEU A 95 -11.28 9.60 -8.20
N ILE A 96 -12.31 9.26 -7.45
CA ILE A 96 -13.18 10.21 -6.77
C ILE A 96 -13.15 9.89 -5.27
N ASP A 97 -12.90 10.91 -4.44
CA ASP A 97 -13.03 10.80 -2.99
C ASP A 97 -14.50 10.62 -2.60
N GLY A 98 -14.77 9.65 -1.72
CA GLY A 98 -16.04 9.59 -1.00
C GLY A 98 -16.04 10.52 0.22
N GLU A 99 -17.15 10.55 0.96
CA GLU A 99 -17.28 11.36 2.19
C GLU A 99 -16.48 10.79 3.38
N GLU A 100 -16.10 9.51 3.30
CA GLU A 100 -15.50 8.73 4.39
C GLU A 100 -14.25 7.98 3.88
N ALA A 101 -13.85 6.87 4.51
CA ALA A 101 -12.79 6.00 3.98
C ALA A 101 -13.27 5.14 2.79
N THR A 102 -13.76 5.82 1.76
CA THR A 102 -14.29 5.25 0.51
C THR A 102 -13.74 6.01 -0.70
N LEU A 103 -13.53 5.29 -1.81
CA LEU A 103 -13.11 5.84 -3.09
C LEU A 103 -13.90 5.19 -4.22
N VAL A 104 -14.12 5.92 -5.31
CA VAL A 104 -14.73 5.38 -6.54
C VAL A 104 -13.77 5.53 -7.70
N LEU A 105 -13.53 4.45 -8.42
CA LEU A 105 -12.88 4.44 -9.74
C LEU A 105 -13.95 4.29 -10.82
N SER A 106 -14.02 5.23 -11.75
CA SER A 106 -15.03 5.22 -12.81
C SER A 106 -14.48 5.68 -14.15
N GLN A 107 -15.08 5.19 -15.24
CA GLN A 107 -14.87 5.71 -16.61
C GLN A 107 -15.99 6.68 -17.04
N SER A 108 -17.04 6.81 -16.22
CA SER A 108 -18.09 7.82 -16.39
C SER A 108 -17.85 9.00 -15.46
N ASP A 109 -18.35 10.16 -15.86
CA ASP A 109 -18.48 11.35 -15.01
C ASP A 109 -19.89 11.42 -14.38
N ASP A 110 -20.43 10.29 -13.95
CA ASP A 110 -21.76 10.26 -13.35
C ASP A 110 -21.75 11.05 -12.03
N GLU A 111 -22.80 11.85 -11.80
CA GLU A 111 -22.95 12.63 -10.56
C GLU A 111 -23.24 11.74 -9.35
N GLN A 112 -23.76 10.53 -9.57
CA GLN A 112 -24.15 9.58 -8.54
C GLN A 112 -23.80 8.16 -8.93
N TYR A 113 -23.20 7.45 -7.99
CA TYR A 113 -22.90 6.03 -8.11
C TYR A 113 -23.73 5.24 -7.11
N GLU A 114 -24.36 4.18 -7.61
CA GLU A 114 -25.11 3.24 -6.77
C GLU A 114 -24.33 1.94 -6.64
N PHE A 115 -23.88 1.67 -5.42
CA PHE A 115 -23.23 0.43 -5.03
C PHE A 115 -24.03 -0.25 -3.92
N ASP A 116 -24.07 -1.57 -3.92
CA ASP A 116 -24.49 -2.31 -2.73
C ASP A 116 -23.42 -2.10 -1.64
N GLU A 117 -23.86 -1.91 -0.39
CA GLU A 117 -22.97 -1.73 0.76
C GLU A 117 -22.03 -2.95 0.90
N PRO A 118 -20.70 -2.74 0.94
CA PRO A 118 -19.76 -3.83 1.06
C PRO A 118 -19.95 -4.61 2.37
N SER A 119 -20.02 -5.94 2.27
CA SER A 119 -20.03 -6.82 3.44
C SER A 119 -18.61 -7.15 3.93
N GLY A 120 -18.46 -7.54 5.21
CA GLY A 120 -17.15 -7.94 5.75
C GLY A 120 -16.42 -6.82 6.49
N THR A 121 -17.18 -5.84 6.98
CA THR A 121 -16.66 -4.77 7.82
C THR A 121 -16.33 -5.27 9.23
N GLU A 122 -15.41 -4.58 9.90
CA GLU A 122 -15.00 -4.84 11.28
C GLU A 122 -15.04 -3.54 12.11
N LEU A 123 -15.50 -3.65 13.35
CA LEU A 123 -15.50 -2.52 14.27
C LEU A 123 -14.08 -2.31 14.81
N ILE A 124 -13.58 -1.09 14.68
CA ILE A 124 -12.34 -0.69 15.32
C ILE A 124 -12.62 -0.15 16.73
N ASP A 125 -11.76 -0.51 17.68
CA ASP A 125 -11.82 0.01 19.04
C ASP A 125 -11.59 1.53 19.06
N ASP A 126 -12.34 2.24 19.91
CA ASP A 126 -12.33 3.70 19.97
C ASP A 126 -10.97 4.26 20.44
N ASP A 127 -10.35 3.62 21.43
CA ASP A 127 -9.03 4.03 21.93
C ASP A 127 -7.97 3.76 20.85
N LEU A 128 -8.01 2.57 20.22
CA LEU A 128 -7.10 2.24 19.12
C LEU A 128 -7.22 3.23 17.97
N PHE A 129 -8.44 3.57 17.54
CA PHE A 129 -8.68 4.52 16.46
C PHE A 129 -8.13 5.91 16.79
N LYS A 130 -8.44 6.43 17.98
CA LYS A 130 -7.99 7.76 18.42
C LYS A 130 -6.47 7.82 18.56
N ASP A 131 -5.88 6.84 19.23
CA ASP A 131 -4.44 6.79 19.49
C ASP A 131 -3.65 6.65 18.18
N MET A 132 -4.12 5.82 17.24
CA MET A 132 -3.46 5.66 15.95
C MET A 132 -3.52 6.92 15.09
N ASN A 133 -4.66 7.61 15.05
CA ASN A 133 -4.77 8.88 14.32
C ASN A 133 -3.88 9.96 14.93
N ALA A 134 -3.90 10.09 16.26
CA ALA A 134 -3.02 11.04 16.97
C ALA A 134 -1.54 10.71 16.75
N ALA A 135 -1.17 9.42 16.74
CA ALA A 135 0.19 8.99 16.46
C ALA A 135 0.63 9.36 15.04
N TRP A 136 -0.23 9.13 14.02
CA TRP A 136 0.07 9.53 12.64
C TRP A 136 0.15 11.05 12.47
N GLU A 137 -0.76 11.81 13.06
CA GLU A 137 -0.71 13.28 13.04
C GLU A 137 0.61 13.78 13.62
N HIS A 138 1.04 13.21 14.75
CA HIS A 138 2.31 13.56 15.38
C HIS A 138 3.52 13.08 14.56
N GLU A 139 3.49 11.90 13.95
CA GLU A 139 4.58 11.39 13.09
C GLU A 139 4.75 12.23 11.82
N CYS A 140 3.64 12.72 11.24
CA CYS A 140 3.60 13.62 10.10
C CYS A 140 3.86 15.09 10.46
N SER A 141 4.05 15.40 11.74
CA SER A 141 4.40 16.75 12.16
C SER A 141 5.78 17.14 11.62
N PRO A 142 5.96 18.36 11.08
CA PRO A 142 7.29 18.87 10.70
C PRO A 142 8.29 18.94 11.87
N GLN A 143 7.78 18.96 13.11
CA GLN A 143 8.60 18.96 14.33
C GLN A 143 9.05 17.55 14.73
N HIS A 144 8.43 16.49 14.18
CA HIS A 144 8.83 15.12 14.46
C HIS A 144 10.11 14.75 13.69
N VAL A 145 11.09 14.24 14.43
CA VAL A 145 12.38 13.81 13.87
C VAL A 145 12.66 12.39 14.37
N SER A 146 12.58 11.43 13.45
CA SER A 146 13.08 10.08 13.73
C SER A 146 14.58 10.13 14.03
N GLN A 147 14.99 9.46 15.09
CA GLN A 147 16.40 9.28 15.48
C GLN A 147 17.04 8.07 14.80
N GLY A 148 16.30 7.41 13.90
CA GLY A 148 16.70 6.20 13.18
C GLY A 148 17.52 6.52 11.93
N ALA A 149 17.60 5.56 11.02
CA ALA A 149 18.29 5.76 9.75
C ALA A 149 17.52 6.78 8.89
N TYR A 150 18.15 7.92 8.62
CA TYR A 150 17.58 8.93 7.74
C TYR A 150 17.59 8.46 6.28
N VAL A 151 16.43 8.52 5.63
CA VAL A 151 16.29 8.26 4.19
C VAL A 151 15.83 9.56 3.51
N SER A 152 16.65 10.11 2.63
CA SER A 152 16.26 11.33 1.90
C SER A 152 15.11 11.06 0.95
N GLN A 153 14.34 12.10 0.61
CA GLN A 153 13.25 11.98 -0.35
C GLN A 153 13.73 11.45 -1.71
N SER A 154 14.89 11.89 -2.19
CA SER A 154 15.48 11.39 -3.44
C SER A 154 15.81 9.89 -3.37
N GLN A 155 16.37 9.41 -2.26
CA GLN A 155 16.67 7.99 -2.07
C GLN A 155 15.41 7.13 -1.94
N TYR A 156 14.36 7.67 -1.33
CA TYR A 156 13.05 7.02 -1.28
C TYR A 156 12.49 6.83 -2.69
N TYR A 157 12.51 7.89 -3.52
CA TYR A 157 11.99 7.81 -4.89
C TYR A 157 12.86 6.96 -5.82
N GLU A 158 14.19 7.03 -5.72
CA GLU A 158 15.10 6.22 -6.56
C GLU A 158 14.84 4.71 -6.41
N GLY A 159 14.55 4.25 -5.18
CA GLY A 159 14.21 2.85 -4.92
C GLY A 159 12.71 2.55 -4.85
N GLY A 160 11.85 3.54 -5.09
CA GLY A 160 10.42 3.46 -4.78
C GLY A 160 9.71 2.40 -5.62
N ALA A 161 9.93 2.41 -6.95
CA ALA A 161 9.29 1.45 -7.85
C ALA A 161 9.58 -0.01 -7.45
N ALA A 162 10.85 -0.36 -7.23
CA ALA A 162 11.26 -1.69 -6.79
C ALA A 162 10.61 -2.15 -5.47
N ARG A 163 10.41 -1.22 -4.54
CA ARG A 163 9.87 -1.50 -3.20
C ARG A 163 8.34 -1.53 -3.16
N LEU A 164 7.68 -0.79 -4.05
CA LEU A 164 6.22 -0.62 -4.05
C LEU A 164 5.51 -1.56 -5.04
N SER A 165 6.16 -1.92 -6.15
CA SER A 165 5.58 -2.80 -7.18
C SER A 165 6.18 -4.20 -7.22
N LEU A 166 7.20 -4.49 -6.39
CA LEU A 166 8.03 -5.69 -6.48
C LEU A 166 8.76 -5.83 -7.84
N ALA A 167 9.07 -4.70 -8.50
CA ALA A 167 9.86 -4.71 -9.73
C ALA A 167 11.22 -5.38 -9.50
N SER A 168 11.55 -6.31 -10.38
CA SER A 168 12.69 -7.22 -10.29
C SER A 168 13.46 -7.21 -11.62
N GLN A 169 14.71 -7.66 -11.57
CA GLN A 169 15.57 -7.76 -12.74
C GLN A 169 16.00 -9.21 -12.96
N ASN A 170 16.11 -9.62 -14.22
CA ASN A 170 16.71 -10.90 -14.58
C ASN A 170 18.13 -10.73 -15.10
N PHE A 171 19.07 -11.45 -14.49
CA PHE A 171 20.46 -11.47 -14.94
C PHE A 171 21.05 -12.87 -14.84
N ALA A 172 21.59 -13.36 -15.96
CA ALA A 172 22.18 -14.70 -16.08
C ALA A 172 21.27 -15.83 -15.54
N GLY A 173 19.96 -15.73 -15.82
CA GLY A 173 18.95 -16.71 -15.39
C GLY A 173 18.59 -16.65 -13.90
N LYS A 174 19.00 -15.58 -13.19
CA LYS A 174 18.62 -15.34 -11.79
C LYS A 174 17.75 -14.10 -11.69
N THR A 175 16.64 -14.24 -10.98
CA THR A 175 15.81 -13.11 -10.56
C THR A 175 16.46 -12.44 -9.36
N ILE A 176 16.63 -11.12 -9.44
CA ILE A 176 17.22 -10.29 -8.39
C ILE A 176 16.19 -9.27 -7.96
N TRP A 177 15.95 -9.23 -6.65
CA TRP A 177 15.12 -8.22 -6.00
C TRP A 177 15.71 -7.88 -4.62
N PRO A 178 15.81 -6.59 -4.25
CA PRO A 178 15.59 -5.42 -5.11
C PRO A 178 16.59 -5.35 -6.29
N PRO A 179 16.24 -4.69 -7.41
CA PRO A 179 17.16 -4.45 -8.52
C PRO A 179 18.45 -3.78 -8.06
N ARG A 180 19.53 -4.04 -8.78
CA ARG A 180 20.88 -3.56 -8.47
C ARG A 180 21.46 -2.92 -9.72
N GLN A 181 22.11 -1.78 -9.56
CA GLN A 181 22.76 -1.11 -10.68
C GLN A 181 23.97 -1.87 -11.21
N MET A 182 24.69 -2.59 -10.33
CA MET A 182 25.91 -3.32 -10.67
C MET A 182 25.97 -4.67 -9.96
N ASP A 183 26.74 -5.59 -10.54
CA ASP A 183 27.14 -6.83 -9.89
C ASP A 183 28.40 -6.66 -9.01
N ALA A 184 28.85 -7.76 -8.40
CA ALA A 184 30.02 -7.75 -7.52
C ALA A 184 31.35 -7.42 -8.25
N SER A 185 31.37 -7.48 -9.58
CA SER A 185 32.53 -7.11 -10.41
C SER A 185 32.49 -5.66 -10.89
N GLY A 186 31.43 -4.91 -10.57
CA GLY A 186 31.20 -3.55 -11.07
C GLY A 186 30.60 -3.51 -12.48
N THR A 187 30.14 -4.65 -13.01
CA THR A 187 29.46 -4.68 -14.31
C THR A 187 28.04 -4.17 -14.15
N ARG A 188 27.63 -3.25 -15.03
CA ARG A 188 26.27 -2.71 -15.02
C ARG A 188 25.26 -3.80 -15.35
N LEU A 189 24.24 -3.92 -14.50
CA LEU A 189 23.15 -4.85 -14.68
C LEU A 189 22.06 -4.23 -15.56
N PRO A 190 21.26 -5.04 -16.27
CA PRO A 190 20.10 -4.53 -16.99
C PRO A 190 19.09 -3.90 -16.02
N PRO A 191 18.24 -2.99 -16.51
CA PRO A 191 17.12 -2.48 -15.71
C PRO A 191 16.13 -3.59 -15.35
N GLU A 192 15.21 -3.27 -14.45
CA GLU A 192 14.04 -4.11 -14.17
C GLU A 192 13.26 -4.47 -15.44
N ASP A 193 12.83 -5.73 -15.53
CA ASP A 193 12.14 -6.28 -16.70
C ASP A 193 10.95 -7.18 -16.34
N ALA A 194 10.71 -7.39 -15.05
CA ALA A 194 9.64 -8.23 -14.54
C ALA A 194 9.21 -7.78 -13.13
N PHE A 195 8.12 -8.36 -12.62
CA PHE A 195 7.69 -8.21 -11.23
C PHE A 195 7.74 -9.58 -10.54
N LEU A 196 8.04 -9.61 -9.25
CA LEU A 196 7.82 -10.83 -8.46
C LEU A 196 6.32 -11.10 -8.30
N ALA A 197 5.96 -12.36 -8.08
CA ALA A 197 4.62 -12.72 -7.67
C ALA A 197 4.18 -11.96 -6.42
N ASP A 198 2.90 -11.62 -6.36
CA ASP A 198 2.31 -10.85 -5.26
C ASP A 198 1.99 -11.70 -4.02
N ALA A 199 2.51 -12.93 -3.98
CA ALA A 199 2.36 -13.90 -2.90
C ALA A 199 3.73 -14.48 -2.51
N ALA A 200 3.91 -14.73 -1.21
CA ALA A 200 5.13 -15.31 -0.67
C ALA A 200 4.84 -16.25 0.51
N THR A 201 5.87 -16.99 0.92
CA THR A 201 5.80 -17.91 2.06
C THR A 201 6.67 -17.38 3.20
N VAL A 202 6.13 -17.32 4.41
CA VAL A 202 6.88 -16.93 5.62
C VAL A 202 7.97 -17.98 5.91
N GLU A 203 9.24 -17.58 5.90
CA GLU A 203 10.37 -18.42 6.31
C GLU A 203 10.76 -18.19 7.79
N SER A 204 10.54 -16.99 8.31
CA SER A 204 10.78 -16.63 9.71
C SER A 204 10.00 -15.35 10.07
N TRP A 205 9.88 -15.04 11.35
CA TRP A 205 9.22 -13.82 11.82
C TRP A 205 9.80 -13.37 13.16
N THR A 206 9.59 -12.11 13.50
CA THR A 206 9.90 -11.55 14.82
C THR A 206 8.87 -10.49 15.19
N LYS A 207 8.58 -10.37 16.49
CA LYS A 207 7.83 -9.23 17.04
C LYS A 207 8.76 -8.47 17.97
N LEU A 208 9.12 -7.26 17.58
CA LEU A 208 9.86 -6.33 18.43
C LEU A 208 8.88 -5.75 19.45
N SER A 209 9.21 -5.81 20.74
CA SER A 209 8.41 -5.14 21.76
C SER A 209 8.46 -3.62 21.57
N ALA A 210 7.47 -2.91 22.13
CA ALA A 210 7.40 -1.45 22.03
C ALA A 210 8.70 -0.74 22.46
N ALA A 211 9.36 -1.22 23.53
CA ALA A 211 10.60 -0.65 24.03
C ALA A 211 11.83 -0.91 23.14
N GLY A 212 11.75 -1.90 22.25
CA GLY A 212 12.82 -2.26 21.30
C GLY A 212 12.53 -1.82 19.86
N ALA A 213 11.40 -1.14 19.62
CA ALA A 213 11.05 -0.66 18.30
C ALA A 213 11.98 0.50 17.89
N PRO A 214 12.41 0.55 16.62
CA PRO A 214 13.12 1.70 16.08
C PRO A 214 12.34 3.00 16.30
N SER A 215 13.05 4.13 16.39
CA SER A 215 12.44 5.40 16.78
C SER A 215 11.36 5.89 15.82
N GLU A 216 11.45 5.53 14.53
CA GLU A 216 10.43 5.81 13.52
C GLU A 216 9.09 5.13 13.80
N PHE A 217 9.06 4.09 14.65
CA PHE A 217 7.83 3.43 15.08
C PHE A 217 7.49 3.74 16.54
N SER A 218 8.22 4.62 17.21
CA SER A 218 8.13 4.81 18.67
C SER A 218 6.77 5.27 19.18
N LEU A 219 6.00 5.98 18.35
CA LEU A 219 4.66 6.45 18.68
C LEU A 219 3.62 5.34 18.57
N ARG A 220 3.74 4.49 17.53
CA ARG A 220 2.75 3.45 17.21
C ARG A 220 3.06 2.11 17.84
N ALA A 221 4.32 1.75 18.02
CA ALA A 221 4.71 0.47 18.62
C ALA A 221 4.12 0.23 20.02
N PRO A 222 3.99 1.22 20.93
CA PRO A 222 3.28 1.03 22.19
C PRO A 222 1.80 0.72 22.02
N ILE A 223 1.14 1.35 21.05
CA ILE A 223 -0.29 1.18 20.74
C ILE A 223 -0.53 -0.24 20.20
N LEU A 224 0.33 -0.69 19.29
CA LEU A 224 0.27 -1.99 18.58
C LEU A 224 0.89 -3.16 19.40
N GLY A 225 1.32 -2.88 20.64
CA GLY A 225 2.02 -3.86 21.49
C GLY A 225 3.34 -4.38 20.89
N GLY A 226 3.93 -3.63 19.96
CA GLY A 226 5.17 -3.95 19.26
C GLY A 226 5.08 -3.73 17.75
N VAL A 227 6.12 -4.19 17.04
CA VAL A 227 6.19 -4.18 15.58
C VAL A 227 6.51 -5.58 15.10
N GLN A 228 5.63 -6.16 14.29
CA GLN A 228 5.78 -7.50 13.75
C GLN A 228 6.34 -7.48 12.33
N THR A 229 7.40 -8.25 12.10
CA THR A 229 7.98 -8.45 10.76
C THR A 229 8.04 -9.92 10.39
N VAL A 230 7.91 -10.18 9.09
CA VAL A 230 8.06 -11.50 8.48
C VAL A 230 9.20 -11.46 7.46
N LEU A 231 10.08 -12.45 7.52
CA LEU A 231 10.98 -12.80 6.42
C LEU A 231 10.23 -13.78 5.52
N VAL A 232 10.07 -13.42 4.26
CA VAL A 232 9.33 -14.22 3.28
C VAL A 232 10.22 -14.64 2.13
N LYS A 233 9.86 -15.75 1.49
CA LYS A 233 10.44 -16.23 0.25
C LYS A 233 9.40 -16.22 -0.87
N PHE A 234 9.73 -15.55 -1.96
CA PHE A 234 8.99 -15.55 -3.20
C PHE A 234 9.25 -16.83 -3.99
N GLU A 235 8.33 -17.22 -4.88
CA GLU A 235 8.47 -18.44 -5.68
C GLU A 235 9.66 -18.37 -6.63
N GLU A 236 9.95 -17.17 -7.14
CA GLU A 236 11.08 -16.86 -8.01
C GLU A 236 12.43 -16.97 -7.27
N GLY A 237 12.43 -17.06 -5.94
CA GLY A 237 13.61 -17.30 -5.11
C GLY A 237 14.07 -16.13 -4.23
N PRO A 238 13.88 -14.84 -4.58
CA PRO A 238 14.21 -13.73 -3.69
C PRO A 238 13.53 -13.81 -2.33
N ARG A 239 14.14 -13.13 -1.36
CA ARG A 239 13.63 -13.04 0.01
C ARG A 239 13.51 -11.58 0.41
N GLY A 240 12.52 -11.27 1.23
CA GLY A 240 12.27 -9.92 1.72
C GLY A 240 11.80 -9.90 3.15
N VAL A 241 12.06 -8.80 3.85
CA VAL A 241 11.53 -8.53 5.18
C VAL A 241 10.43 -7.50 5.04
N PHE A 242 9.25 -7.80 5.59
CA PHE A 242 8.08 -6.93 5.52
C PHE A 242 7.45 -6.80 6.90
N LEU A 243 6.89 -5.62 7.18
CA LEU A 243 6.01 -5.43 8.33
C LEU A 243 4.69 -6.16 8.06
N VAL A 244 4.06 -6.70 9.11
CA VAL A 244 2.68 -7.17 9.01
C VAL A 244 1.73 -5.98 8.94
N CYS A 245 0.72 -6.10 8.10
CA CYS A 245 -0.24 -5.06 7.77
C CYS A 245 -1.30 -4.85 8.86
N ASP A 246 -1.66 -3.59 9.11
CA ASP A 246 -2.82 -3.14 9.90
C ASP A 246 -2.90 -3.72 11.34
N ASP A 247 -1.78 -4.25 11.84
CA ASP A 247 -1.63 -4.96 13.13
C ASP A 247 -2.78 -5.92 13.45
N VAL A 248 -3.29 -6.58 12.39
CA VAL A 248 -4.26 -7.66 12.52
C VAL A 248 -3.75 -8.65 13.58
N ASN A 249 -4.67 -9.18 14.40
CA ASN A 249 -4.34 -10.15 15.44
C ASN A 249 -3.91 -11.49 14.81
N TYR A 250 -2.71 -11.49 14.27
CA TYR A 250 -2.09 -12.52 13.48
C TYR A 250 -0.81 -12.93 14.21
N SER A 251 -0.74 -14.22 14.53
CA SER A 251 0.47 -14.85 15.06
C SER A 251 1.13 -15.64 13.91
N PRO A 252 2.17 -15.09 13.25
CA PRO A 252 2.73 -15.71 12.07
C PRO A 252 3.30 -17.09 12.40
N ARG A 253 3.18 -18.01 11.46
CA ARG A 253 3.86 -19.30 11.49
C ARG A 253 4.73 -19.44 10.25
N ILE A 254 5.84 -20.13 10.43
CA ILE A 254 6.68 -20.53 9.29
C ILE A 254 5.81 -21.39 8.36
N GLY A 255 5.82 -21.06 7.07
CA GLY A 255 5.00 -21.71 6.05
C GLY A 255 3.68 -21.00 5.74
N ASP A 256 3.25 -20.03 6.56
CA ASP A 256 2.04 -19.25 6.25
C ASP A 256 2.23 -18.50 4.92
N LYS A 257 1.11 -18.34 4.20
CA LYS A 257 1.07 -17.60 2.93
C LYS A 257 0.65 -16.17 3.20
N VAL A 258 1.36 -15.24 2.58
CA VAL A 258 1.05 -13.81 2.65
C VAL A 258 0.98 -13.25 1.24
N HIS A 259 0.22 -12.16 1.10
CA HIS A 259 0.30 -11.27 -0.05
C HIS A 259 0.74 -9.88 0.39
N PHE A 260 0.90 -8.95 -0.54
CA PHE A 260 1.41 -7.61 -0.22
C PHE A 260 0.48 -6.51 -0.68
N GLY A 261 0.30 -5.50 0.17
CA GLY A 261 -0.40 -4.26 -0.15
C GLY A 261 0.45 -3.05 0.21
N VAL A 262 0.29 -1.96 -0.54
CA VAL A 262 0.92 -0.68 -0.19
C VAL A 262 0.24 -0.13 1.06
N ARG A 263 1.05 0.32 2.01
CA ARG A 263 0.65 0.90 3.29
C ARG A 263 1.59 2.02 3.69
N ARG A 264 1.12 2.85 4.61
CA ARG A 264 1.97 3.81 5.33
C ARG A 264 2.97 3.02 6.19
N ILE A 265 4.27 3.29 6.05
CA ILE A 265 5.32 2.63 6.84
C ILE A 265 5.70 3.51 8.01
N TYR A 266 6.14 4.74 7.72
CA TYR A 266 6.49 5.77 8.69
C TYR A 266 6.41 7.15 8.04
N ALA A 267 6.50 8.22 8.82
CA ALA A 267 6.64 9.59 8.32
C ALA A 267 7.97 10.22 8.74
N GLN A 268 8.51 11.07 7.87
CA GLN A 268 9.75 11.81 8.10
C GLN A 268 9.68 13.14 7.37
N GLU A 269 10.04 14.25 8.03
CA GLU A 269 10.00 15.61 7.45
C GLU A 269 8.59 15.99 6.94
N GLY A 270 7.56 15.52 7.64
CA GLY A 270 6.16 15.73 7.26
C GLY A 270 5.70 14.96 6.02
N LEU A 271 6.51 14.04 5.52
CA LEU A 271 6.18 13.19 4.38
C LEU A 271 5.99 11.74 4.82
N ILE A 272 4.86 11.16 4.45
CA ILE A 272 4.61 9.73 4.62
C ILE A 272 5.50 8.95 3.65
N ARG A 273 6.16 7.91 4.16
CA ARG A 273 6.86 6.90 3.38
C ARG A 273 5.97 5.69 3.25
N TYR A 274 5.60 5.38 2.03
CA TYR A 274 4.80 4.20 1.71
C TYR A 274 5.72 3.02 1.39
N GLY A 275 5.19 1.82 1.58
CA GLY A 275 5.91 0.59 1.33
C GLY A 275 4.95 -0.59 1.33
N LEU A 276 5.44 -1.74 0.91
CA LEU A 276 4.67 -2.97 1.01
C LEU A 276 4.66 -3.48 2.45
N LYS A 277 3.47 -3.84 2.93
CA LYS A 277 3.29 -4.67 4.13
C LYS A 277 2.71 -6.02 3.75
N ALA A 278 3.06 -7.04 4.52
CA ALA A 278 2.57 -8.39 4.36
C ALA A 278 1.17 -8.51 4.96
N ILE A 279 0.22 -8.93 4.14
CA ILE A 279 -1.16 -9.21 4.52
C ILE A 279 -1.31 -10.74 4.59
N PRO A 280 -1.64 -11.30 5.76
CA PRO A 280 -1.85 -12.74 5.90
C PRO A 280 -3.00 -13.21 5.00
N ARG A 281 -2.82 -14.36 4.34
CA ARG A 281 -3.94 -15.07 3.73
C ARG A 281 -4.55 -15.94 4.82
N LEU A 282 -5.58 -15.44 5.48
CA LEU A 282 -6.33 -16.23 6.46
C LEU A 282 -7.05 -17.35 5.67
N ASN A 283 -6.70 -18.60 6.00
CA ASN A 283 -7.31 -19.79 5.40
C ASN A 283 -8.66 -20.11 6.05
#